data_AF-A0A7X3MLC8-F1
#
_entry.id   AF-A0A7X3MLC8-F1
#
_cell.length_a   1.000
_cell.length_b   1.000
_cell.length_c   1.000
_cell.angle_alpha   90.00
_cell.angle_beta   90.00
_cell.angle_gamma   90.00
#
_symmetry.space_group_name_H-M   'P 1'
#
loop_
_entity.id
_entity.type
_entity.pdbx_description
1 polymer ?
#
loop_
_entity_poly.entity_id
_entity_poly.type
_entity_poly.pdbx_seq_one_letter_code
_entity_poly.pdbx_strand_id
1 'polypeptide(L)'
;MKKCTAIILAVVLALTAVGCSQNGELGEQLHSASLLTLGELTEIGDREKIGNQIPEWVSEADWNKSFYVVSSSDIERFDAYAQENFPNYCDGDWTQEQSDSVYLGQGIEMFALDDETPINRIIYYPVILNGVIVDGYQVCELENQEITMQGSPYLVNELNVMIDLTSEETPLILGFNNNNTIGIIGDTYYVLDIDHMYHKEVAVNKIPAIEFSTCVNAMEVLCAERIANVDDWVIIP
;
A
#
# COMPACT_ATOMS: atom_id res chain seq x y z
N MET A 1 40.94 -70.79 28.74
CA MET A 1 39.68 -70.88 27.97
C MET A 1 39.72 -69.83 26.86
N LYS A 2 39.17 -70.19 25.69
CA LYS A 2 39.11 -69.52 24.37
C LYS A 2 39.19 -67.97 24.40
N LYS A 3 40.15 -67.34 23.70
CA LYS A 3 40.13 -66.89 22.28
C LYS A 3 38.98 -65.89 22.03
N CYS A 4 39.16 -64.67 21.54
CA CYS A 4 39.76 -64.30 20.25
C CYS A 4 39.83 -62.76 20.14
N THR A 5 41.02 -62.19 19.91
CA THR A 5 41.49 -61.49 18.69
C THR A 5 41.12 -60.02 18.52
N ALA A 6 42.19 -59.21 18.50
CA ALA A 6 42.30 -57.84 18.01
C ALA A 6 42.02 -57.72 16.50
N ILE A 7 41.89 -56.49 16.00
CA ILE A 7 42.65 -55.95 14.86
C ILE A 7 42.51 -54.41 14.86
N ILE A 8 43.67 -53.76 14.72
CA ILE A 8 43.90 -52.34 14.47
C ILE A 8 43.77 -52.09 12.97
N LEU A 9 43.22 -50.96 12.54
CA LEU A 9 43.62 -50.36 11.26
C LEU A 9 43.60 -48.83 11.33
N ALA A 10 44.78 -48.25 11.15
CA ALA A 10 45.01 -46.84 10.90
C ALA A 10 45.21 -46.65 9.39
N VAL A 11 44.63 -45.59 8.81
CA VAL A 11 45.17 -44.97 7.59
C VAL A 11 44.99 -43.46 7.70
N VAL A 12 46.13 -42.78 7.70
CA VAL A 12 46.32 -41.33 7.51
C VAL A 12 46.37 -41.05 6.01
N LEU A 13 45.78 -39.95 5.54
CA LEU A 13 46.31 -39.21 4.39
C LEU A 13 45.74 -37.78 4.38
N ALA A 14 46.63 -36.82 4.65
CA ALA A 14 46.45 -35.42 4.32
C ALA A 14 46.73 -35.21 2.82
N LEU A 15 46.02 -34.27 2.19
CA LEU A 15 46.51 -33.53 1.02
C LEU A 15 45.69 -32.24 0.85
N THR A 16 46.32 -31.12 1.19
CA THR A 16 45.99 -29.78 0.72
C THR A 16 46.33 -29.67 -0.76
N ALA A 17 45.40 -29.18 -1.58
CA ALA A 17 45.71 -28.64 -2.91
C ALA A 17 45.04 -27.26 -3.05
N VAL A 18 45.90 -26.25 -3.11
CA VAL A 18 45.62 -24.89 -3.58
C VAL A 18 45.41 -24.96 -5.09
N GLY A 19 44.38 -24.29 -5.59
CA GLY A 19 44.18 -24.05 -7.02
C GLY A 19 43.43 -22.73 -7.23
N CYS A 20 44.16 -21.69 -7.62
CA CYS A 20 43.60 -20.41 -8.07
C CYS A 20 43.31 -20.43 -9.57
N SER A 21 42.30 -19.63 -9.95
CA SER A 21 42.03 -19.00 -11.26
C SER A 21 41.18 -19.79 -12.26
N GLN A 22 39.91 -19.38 -12.48
CA GLN A 22 39.52 -18.37 -13.48
C GLN A 22 37.99 -18.09 -13.44
N ASN A 23 37.66 -16.79 -13.48
CA ASN A 23 36.47 -16.08 -13.97
C ASN A 23 35.14 -16.80 -14.21
N GLY A 24 34.06 -16.19 -13.71
CA GLY A 24 32.72 -16.32 -14.27
C GLY A 24 31.60 -16.03 -13.28
N GLU A 25 31.28 -14.75 -13.12
CA GLU A 25 29.90 -14.19 -13.05
C GLU A 25 28.82 -14.75 -12.11
N LEU A 26 28.01 -13.79 -11.67
CA LEU A 26 26.67 -13.89 -11.09
C LEU A 26 26.53 -14.33 -9.62
N GLY A 27 26.14 -13.34 -8.81
CA GLY A 27 24.85 -13.47 -8.15
C GLY A 27 24.89 -13.98 -6.71
N GLU A 28 25.54 -13.25 -5.82
CA GLU A 28 24.96 -13.03 -4.51
C GLU A 28 24.80 -11.53 -4.34
N GLN A 29 23.74 -10.99 -4.98
CA GLN A 29 23.02 -9.91 -4.35
C GLN A 29 22.75 -10.39 -2.92
N LEU A 30 23.43 -9.77 -1.96
CA LEU A 30 22.93 -9.73 -0.60
C LEU A 30 21.53 -9.12 -0.71
N HIS A 31 20.51 -9.97 -0.88
CA HIS A 31 19.18 -9.69 -0.41
C HIS A 31 19.33 -9.52 1.09
N SER A 32 19.65 -8.31 1.52
CA SER A 32 19.25 -7.87 2.84
C SER A 32 17.73 -7.93 2.79
N ALA A 33 17.16 -9.08 3.16
CA ALA A 33 15.77 -9.15 3.54
C ALA A 33 15.63 -8.08 4.62
N SER A 34 15.06 -6.94 4.25
CA SER A 34 14.75 -5.89 5.22
C SER A 34 13.88 -6.58 6.26
N LEU A 35 14.37 -6.68 7.49
CA LEU A 35 13.62 -7.27 8.59
C LEU A 35 12.55 -6.25 8.96
N LEU A 36 11.43 -6.30 8.25
CA LEU A 36 10.29 -5.46 8.53
C LEU A 36 9.69 -5.87 9.88
N THR A 37 9.37 -4.87 10.69
CA THR A 37 8.73 -5.04 11.99
C THR A 37 7.27 -4.64 11.92
N LEU A 38 6.40 -5.34 12.65
CA LEU A 38 4.98 -4.99 12.73
C LEU A 38 4.81 -3.73 13.57
N GLY A 39 4.22 -2.70 12.98
CA GLY A 39 3.79 -1.49 13.66
C GLY A 39 2.36 -1.58 14.19
N GLU A 40 2.04 -0.74 15.17
CA GLU A 40 0.68 -0.56 15.69
C GLU A 40 0.17 0.82 15.26
N LEU A 41 -1.07 0.85 14.73
CA LEU A 41 -1.74 2.11 14.45
C LEU A 41 -2.52 2.54 15.69
N THR A 42 -2.09 3.65 16.29
CA THR A 42 -2.88 4.32 17.31
C THR A 42 -4.00 5.11 16.64
N GLU A 43 -5.24 4.93 17.10
CA GLU A 43 -6.40 5.66 16.59
C GLU A 43 -6.19 7.20 16.67
N ILE A 44 -6.91 7.95 15.83
CA ILE A 44 -6.84 9.41 15.76
C ILE A 44 -7.54 10.02 16.99
N GLY A 45 -6.90 9.90 18.15
CA GLY A 45 -7.43 10.38 19.43
C GLY A 45 -8.87 9.93 19.71
N ASP A 46 -9.65 10.79 20.36
CA ASP A 46 -11.04 10.51 20.73
C ASP A 46 -12.05 10.90 19.62
N ARG A 47 -11.62 10.98 18.35
CA ARG A 47 -12.48 11.40 17.24
C ARG A 47 -13.36 10.27 16.73
N GLU A 48 -14.56 10.61 16.26
CA GLU A 48 -15.42 9.68 15.56
C GLU A 48 -14.75 9.21 14.26
N LYS A 49 -14.78 7.89 14.02
CA LYS A 49 -14.26 7.29 12.79
C LYS A 49 -15.05 7.75 11.58
N ILE A 50 -14.35 7.98 10.49
CA ILE A 50 -14.95 8.29 9.19
C ILE A 50 -15.44 6.97 8.58
N GLY A 51 -16.72 6.89 8.29
CA GLY A 51 -17.33 5.82 7.50
C GLY A 51 -17.96 6.42 6.24
N ASN A 52 -19.14 5.94 5.83
CA ASN A 52 -19.87 6.56 4.72
C ASN A 52 -20.31 8.00 5.05
N GLN A 53 -20.68 8.25 6.31
CA GLN A 53 -20.98 9.60 6.80
C GLN A 53 -19.69 10.30 7.21
N ILE A 54 -19.50 11.52 6.71
CA ILE A 54 -18.41 12.40 7.12
C ILE A 54 -18.79 13.06 8.45
N PRO A 55 -18.05 12.81 9.55
CA PRO A 55 -18.33 13.43 10.85
C PRO A 55 -18.15 14.94 10.83
N GLU A 56 -18.90 15.65 11.67
CA GLU A 56 -18.89 17.13 11.74
C GLU A 56 -17.50 17.71 12.03
N TRP A 57 -16.67 17.00 12.81
CA TRP A 57 -15.32 17.47 13.14
C TRP A 57 -14.43 17.65 11.90
N VAL A 58 -14.71 16.95 10.79
CA VAL A 58 -13.97 17.09 9.52
C VAL A 58 -14.25 18.44 8.87
N SER A 59 -15.49 18.93 8.94
CA SER A 59 -15.86 20.24 8.40
C SER A 59 -15.15 21.40 9.12
N GLU A 60 -14.70 21.18 10.35
CA GLU A 60 -13.94 22.14 11.15
C GLU A 60 -12.43 21.90 11.13
N ALA A 61 -11.98 20.81 10.49
CA ALA A 61 -10.57 20.49 10.37
C ALA A 61 -9.86 21.51 9.46
N ASP A 62 -8.55 21.67 9.67
CA ASP A 62 -7.66 22.39 8.74
C ASP A 62 -6.33 21.64 8.71
N TRP A 63 -6.41 20.38 8.24
CA TRP A 63 -5.29 19.45 8.26
C TRP A 63 -4.42 19.63 7.00
N ASN A 64 -3.71 20.76 6.93
CA ASN A 64 -2.78 21.03 5.84
C ASN A 64 -1.44 20.28 6.01
N LYS A 65 -1.51 18.95 6.14
CA LYS A 65 -0.34 18.08 6.26
C LYS A 65 -0.05 17.40 4.93
N SER A 66 1.23 17.20 4.62
CA SER A 66 1.65 16.41 3.46
C SER A 66 1.52 14.92 3.77
N PHE A 67 1.05 14.14 2.80
CA PHE A 67 1.03 12.68 2.88
C PHE A 67 1.96 12.11 1.81
N TYR A 68 3.18 11.76 2.21
CA TYR A 68 4.19 11.28 1.27
C TYR A 68 4.02 9.78 1.02
N VAL A 69 3.87 9.42 -0.26
CA VAL A 69 3.62 8.06 -0.71
C VAL A 69 4.50 7.71 -1.91
N VAL A 70 4.71 6.42 -2.10
CA VAL A 70 5.30 5.87 -3.31
C VAL A 70 4.21 5.64 -4.35
N SER A 71 4.47 6.05 -5.58
CA SER A 71 3.62 5.79 -6.74
C SER A 71 4.46 5.49 -7.98
N SER A 72 3.89 4.89 -9.02
CA SER A 72 4.59 4.73 -10.29
C SER A 72 4.53 5.99 -11.14
N SER A 73 5.59 6.23 -11.91
CA SER A 73 5.61 7.30 -12.92
C SER A 73 4.73 6.99 -14.14
N ASP A 74 4.28 5.74 -14.30
CA ASP A 74 3.47 5.28 -15.43
C ASP A 74 2.02 5.03 -14.98
N ILE A 75 1.37 6.11 -14.52
CA ILE A 75 -0.05 6.12 -14.12
C ILE A 75 -0.88 7.16 -14.87
N GLU A 76 -0.32 7.86 -15.86
CA GLU A 76 -0.99 8.97 -16.58
C GLU A 76 -2.37 8.60 -17.13
N ARG A 77 -2.52 7.35 -17.61
CA ARG A 77 -3.80 6.82 -18.10
C ARG A 77 -4.86 6.71 -16.99
N PHE A 78 -4.44 6.35 -15.77
CA PHE A 78 -5.31 6.27 -14.60
C PHE A 78 -5.66 7.68 -14.11
N ASP A 79 -4.70 8.59 -14.08
CA ASP A 79 -4.92 9.99 -13.69
C ASP A 79 -5.97 10.65 -14.60
N ALA A 80 -5.82 10.49 -15.92
CA ALA A 80 -6.77 11.02 -16.89
C ALA A 80 -8.18 10.45 -16.70
N TYR A 81 -8.29 9.14 -16.45
CA TYR A 81 -9.58 8.51 -16.16
C TYR A 81 -10.19 9.04 -14.86
N ALA A 82 -9.39 9.19 -13.80
CA ALA A 82 -9.85 9.72 -12.53
C ALA A 82 -10.32 11.18 -12.67
N GLN A 83 -9.58 12.02 -13.38
CA GLN A 83 -9.96 13.41 -13.64
C GLN A 83 -11.25 13.55 -14.44
N GLU A 84 -11.49 12.68 -15.42
CA GLU A 84 -12.72 12.69 -16.22
C GLU A 84 -13.96 12.26 -15.42
N ASN A 85 -13.80 11.29 -14.50
CA ASN A 85 -14.94 10.65 -13.84
C ASN A 85 -15.21 11.16 -12.42
N PHE A 86 -14.19 11.59 -11.68
CA PHE A 86 -14.32 12.12 -10.33
C PHE A 86 -15.33 13.28 -10.18
N PRO A 87 -15.49 14.21 -11.14
CA PRO A 87 -16.47 15.29 -11.00
C PRO A 87 -17.90 14.80 -10.73
N ASN A 88 -18.24 13.57 -11.12
CA ASN A 88 -19.54 12.95 -10.88
C ASN A 88 -19.57 12.02 -9.65
N TYR A 89 -18.43 11.78 -9.00
CA TYR A 89 -18.29 10.88 -7.85
C TYR A 89 -18.83 11.52 -6.57
N CYS A 90 -19.71 10.84 -5.84
CA CYS A 90 -20.13 11.21 -4.48
C CYS A 90 -20.62 9.97 -3.72
N ASP A 91 -20.62 10.03 -2.39
CA ASP A 91 -21.33 9.05 -1.56
C ASP A 91 -22.76 9.57 -1.25
N GLY A 92 -23.74 8.66 -1.20
CA GLY A 92 -25.15 8.99 -0.94
C GLY A 92 -25.42 9.42 0.51
N ASP A 93 -24.50 9.12 1.43
CA ASP A 93 -24.58 9.57 2.82
C ASP A 93 -23.99 10.97 3.04
N TRP A 94 -23.46 11.61 1.99
CA TRP A 94 -22.91 12.98 2.06
C TRP A 94 -23.97 14.04 1.83
N THR A 95 -23.77 15.20 2.43
CA THR A 95 -24.50 16.41 2.07
C THR A 95 -24.00 16.97 0.74
N GLN A 96 -24.83 17.74 0.03
CA GLN A 96 -24.39 18.44 -1.19
C GLN A 96 -23.20 19.37 -0.93
N GLU A 97 -23.18 20.07 0.21
CA GLU A 97 -22.07 20.96 0.58
C GLU A 97 -20.75 20.20 0.74
N GLN A 98 -20.77 19.02 1.36
CA GLN A 98 -19.60 18.15 1.46
C GLN A 98 -19.17 17.65 0.07
N SER A 99 -20.13 17.19 -0.74
CA SER A 99 -19.85 16.74 -2.11
C SER A 99 -19.24 17.84 -2.99
N ASP A 100 -19.67 19.09 -2.84
CA ASP A 100 -19.14 20.22 -3.60
C ASP A 100 -17.74 20.64 -3.13
N SER A 101 -17.37 20.31 -1.89
CA SER A 101 -16.15 20.82 -1.24
C SER A 101 -14.99 19.84 -1.25
N VAL A 102 -15.23 18.55 -1.54
CA VAL A 102 -14.15 17.57 -1.66
C VAL A 102 -13.32 17.80 -2.91
N TYR A 103 -12.05 17.41 -2.85
CA TYR A 103 -11.19 17.30 -4.02
C TYR A 103 -10.50 15.93 -4.06
N LEU A 104 -10.03 15.56 -5.25
CA LEU A 104 -9.26 14.35 -5.49
C LEU A 104 -7.77 14.65 -5.35
N GLY A 105 -7.08 13.89 -4.50
CA GLY A 105 -5.63 13.94 -4.33
C GLY A 105 -4.86 13.19 -5.42
N GLN A 106 -3.53 13.21 -5.34
CA GLN A 106 -2.64 12.48 -6.27
C GLN A 106 -2.75 10.95 -6.07
N GLY A 107 -2.55 10.21 -7.16
CA GLY A 107 -2.70 8.75 -7.18
C GLY A 107 -1.60 7.99 -6.44
N ILE A 108 -2.02 7.01 -5.63
CA ILE A 108 -1.19 6.09 -4.86
C ILE A 108 -1.27 4.71 -5.52
N GLU A 109 -0.18 4.22 -6.11
CA GLU A 109 -0.18 2.85 -6.62
C GLU A 109 -0.19 1.84 -5.46
N MET A 110 -1.09 0.85 -5.55
CA MET A 110 -1.15 -0.26 -4.63
C MET A 110 -0.37 -1.45 -5.22
N PHE A 111 0.78 -1.77 -4.63
CA PHE A 111 1.70 -2.78 -5.15
C PHE A 111 1.33 -4.22 -4.76
N ALA A 112 1.73 -5.19 -5.58
CA ALA A 112 1.74 -6.59 -5.19
C ALA A 112 2.98 -6.81 -4.30
N LEU A 113 2.76 -7.11 -3.02
CA LEU A 113 3.82 -7.29 -2.03
C LEU A 113 3.99 -8.76 -1.65
N ASP A 114 3.49 -9.68 -2.48
CA ASP A 114 3.77 -11.11 -2.43
C ASP A 114 4.02 -11.67 -3.83
N ASP A 115 4.69 -12.83 -3.89
CA ASP A 115 5.03 -13.52 -5.14
C ASP A 115 3.88 -14.38 -5.71
N GLU A 116 2.75 -14.48 -5.01
CA GLU A 116 1.74 -15.52 -5.29
C GLU A 116 0.50 -14.98 -5.98
N THR A 117 0.18 -13.69 -5.83
CA THR A 117 -1.06 -13.11 -6.36
C THR A 117 -0.75 -12.00 -7.37
N PRO A 118 -0.87 -12.27 -8.68
CA PRO A 118 -0.93 -11.20 -9.66
C PRO A 118 -2.13 -10.33 -9.32
N ILE A 119 -1.87 -9.09 -8.93
CA ILE A 119 -2.92 -8.09 -8.81
C ILE A 119 -3.00 -7.31 -10.11
N ASN A 120 -4.23 -7.07 -10.52
CA ASN A 120 -4.55 -5.99 -11.43
C ASN A 120 -3.98 -4.68 -10.89
N ARG A 121 -3.49 -3.78 -11.75
CA ARG A 121 -2.97 -2.50 -11.29
C ARG A 121 -4.11 -1.69 -10.68
N ILE A 122 -3.90 -1.22 -9.45
CA ILE A 122 -4.87 -0.43 -8.70
C ILE A 122 -4.17 0.87 -8.29
N ILE A 123 -4.77 2.00 -8.64
CA ILE A 123 -4.36 3.32 -8.16
C ILE A 123 -5.45 3.84 -7.23
N TYR A 124 -5.09 4.10 -5.98
CA TYR A 124 -5.94 4.69 -4.98
C TYR A 124 -5.75 6.20 -4.98
N TYR A 125 -6.84 6.96 -5.12
CA TYR A 125 -6.83 8.41 -5.03
C TYR A 125 -7.59 8.82 -3.77
N PRO A 126 -6.95 9.51 -2.81
CA PRO A 126 -7.64 9.98 -1.63
C PRO A 126 -8.64 11.08 -2.03
N VAL A 127 -9.88 10.99 -1.54
CA VAL A 127 -10.85 12.07 -1.62
C VAL A 127 -10.77 12.86 -0.32
N ILE A 128 -10.56 14.17 -0.43
CA ILE A 128 -10.11 15.00 0.68
C ILE A 128 -11.10 16.12 0.94
N LEU A 129 -11.45 16.32 2.21
CA LEU A 129 -12.20 17.47 2.71
C LEU A 129 -11.37 18.15 3.81
N ASN A 130 -11.06 19.43 3.65
CA ASN A 130 -10.32 20.23 4.64
C ASN A 130 -9.01 19.58 5.15
N GLY A 131 -8.29 18.92 4.23
CA GLY A 131 -7.03 18.24 4.53
C GLY A 131 -7.16 16.90 5.24
N VAL A 132 -8.38 16.37 5.38
CA VAL A 132 -8.66 15.04 5.92
C VAL A 132 -9.10 14.13 4.78
N ILE A 133 -8.53 12.92 4.70
CA ILE A 133 -8.98 11.91 3.75
C ILE A 133 -10.35 11.40 4.22
N VAL A 134 -11.39 11.59 3.42
CA VAL A 134 -12.77 11.20 3.77
C VAL A 134 -13.28 10.00 2.99
N ASP A 135 -12.64 9.68 1.87
CA ASP A 135 -12.94 8.51 1.05
C ASP A 135 -11.74 8.09 0.22
N GLY A 136 -11.84 6.94 -0.42
CA GLY A 136 -10.94 6.48 -1.47
C GLY A 136 -11.65 6.32 -2.80
N TYR A 137 -11.07 6.88 -3.86
CA TYR A 137 -11.47 6.62 -5.22
C TYR A 137 -10.44 5.69 -5.86
N GLN A 138 -10.79 4.44 -6.10
CA GLN A 138 -9.87 3.47 -6.70
C GLN A 138 -10.13 3.34 -8.20
N VAL A 139 -9.05 3.36 -8.99
CA VAL A 139 -9.07 3.07 -10.41
C VAL A 139 -8.28 1.79 -10.66
N CYS A 140 -8.92 0.81 -11.29
CA CYS A 140 -8.41 -0.53 -11.45
C CYS A 140 -8.31 -0.90 -12.93
N GLU A 141 -7.22 -1.55 -13.34
CA GLU A 141 -7.08 -2.14 -14.67
C GLU A 141 -7.54 -3.61 -14.64
N LEU A 142 -8.55 -3.97 -15.42
CA LEU A 142 -9.04 -5.34 -15.55
C LEU A 142 -8.12 -6.19 -16.45
N GLU A 143 -8.30 -7.51 -16.44
CA GLU A 143 -7.49 -8.45 -17.26
C GLU A 143 -7.52 -8.14 -18.77
N ASN A 144 -8.61 -7.56 -19.26
CA ASN A 144 -8.79 -7.12 -20.65
C ASN A 144 -8.16 -5.74 -20.94
N GLN A 145 -7.39 -5.17 -20.00
CA GLN A 145 -6.81 -3.83 -20.03
C GLN A 145 -7.83 -2.69 -19.97
N GLU A 146 -9.10 -2.97 -19.69
CA GLU A 146 -10.11 -1.95 -19.43
C GLU A 146 -9.89 -1.31 -18.06
N ILE A 147 -10.17 -0.01 -17.95
CA ILE A 147 -10.10 0.69 -16.67
C ILE A 147 -11.52 0.89 -16.13
N THR A 148 -11.69 0.59 -14.84
CA THR A 148 -12.92 0.84 -14.09
C THR A 148 -12.59 1.59 -12.79
N MET A 149 -13.63 2.05 -12.09
CA MET A 149 -13.49 2.67 -10.77
C MET A 149 -14.41 2.04 -9.73
N GLN A 150 -14.02 2.19 -8.46
CA GLN A 150 -14.82 1.84 -7.29
C GLN A 150 -14.53 2.81 -6.14
N GLY A 151 -15.57 3.12 -5.34
CA GLY A 151 -15.39 3.79 -4.05
C GLY A 151 -14.79 2.83 -3.03
N SER A 152 -13.93 3.34 -2.15
CA SER A 152 -13.15 2.55 -1.19
C SER A 152 -12.90 3.33 0.11
N PRO A 153 -13.91 3.43 0.99
CA PRO A 153 -13.77 4.12 2.27
C PRO A 153 -12.92 3.34 3.28
N TYR A 154 -12.57 2.08 2.99
CA TYR A 154 -12.05 1.10 3.95
C TYR A 154 -10.63 1.34 4.49
N LEU A 155 -9.97 2.44 4.09
CA LEU A 155 -8.61 2.78 4.54
C LEU A 155 -8.51 4.18 5.14
N VAL A 156 -9.57 4.98 5.11
CA VAL A 156 -9.46 6.43 5.34
C VAL A 156 -8.97 6.75 6.75
N ASN A 157 -9.39 5.99 7.77
CA ASN A 157 -9.00 6.23 9.15
C ASN A 157 -7.51 5.91 9.35
N GLU A 158 -7.06 4.79 8.81
CA GLU A 158 -5.69 4.32 8.89
C GLU A 158 -4.75 5.25 8.12
N LEU A 159 -5.13 5.65 6.91
CA LEU A 159 -4.33 6.57 6.10
C LEU A 159 -4.20 7.94 6.78
N ASN A 160 -5.27 8.47 7.39
CA ASN A 160 -5.18 9.72 8.14
C ASN A 160 -4.25 9.63 9.36
N VAL A 161 -4.11 8.46 10.02
CA VAL A 161 -3.07 8.24 11.06
C VAL A 161 -1.68 8.26 10.42
N MET A 162 -1.53 7.61 9.28
CA MET A 162 -0.25 7.46 8.60
C MET A 162 0.33 8.76 8.05
N ILE A 163 -0.49 9.79 7.80
CA ILE A 163 -0.01 11.12 7.37
C ILE A 163 1.11 11.63 8.29
N ASP A 164 0.99 11.42 9.61
CA ASP A 164 1.99 11.87 10.59
C ASP A 164 3.24 11.00 10.65
N LEU A 165 3.26 9.87 9.94
CA LEU A 165 4.33 8.89 9.95
C LEU A 165 5.21 8.96 8.69
N THR A 166 4.79 9.70 7.65
CA THR A 166 5.50 9.74 6.37
C THR A 166 6.33 11.01 6.17
N SER A 167 7.34 10.90 5.31
CA SER A 167 8.19 12.00 4.83
C SER A 167 8.66 11.71 3.41
N GLU A 168 9.31 12.67 2.73
CA GLU A 168 9.93 12.40 1.43
C GLU A 168 11.02 11.32 1.51
N GLU A 169 11.74 11.24 2.63
CA GLU A 169 12.78 10.25 2.87
C GLU A 169 12.22 8.88 3.28
N THR A 170 11.03 8.86 3.89
CA THR A 170 10.34 7.64 4.34
C THR A 170 8.86 7.68 3.93
N PRO A 171 8.56 7.58 2.63
CA PRO A 171 7.19 7.60 2.15
C PRO A 171 6.47 6.28 2.51
N LEU A 172 5.14 6.32 2.49
CA LEU A 172 4.32 5.13 2.57
C LEU A 172 4.38 4.35 1.26
N ILE A 173 4.65 3.06 1.35
CA ILE A 173 4.41 2.10 0.28
C ILE A 173 3.12 1.35 0.62
N LEU A 174 2.11 1.47 -0.23
CA LEU A 174 0.82 0.82 -0.05
C LEU A 174 0.73 -0.41 -0.95
N GLY A 175 0.18 -1.51 -0.46
CA GLY A 175 0.02 -2.68 -1.30
C GLY A 175 -0.66 -3.85 -0.62
N PHE A 176 -0.63 -5.00 -1.29
CA PHE A 176 -1.29 -6.22 -0.84
C PHE A 176 -0.29 -7.32 -0.54
N ASN A 177 -0.43 -7.98 0.61
CA ASN A 177 0.30 -9.21 0.94
C ASN A 177 -0.65 -10.23 1.57
N ASN A 178 -0.75 -11.41 0.96
CA ASN A 178 -1.63 -12.49 1.41
C ASN A 178 -3.09 -12.02 1.59
N ASN A 179 -3.59 -11.20 0.66
CA ASN A 179 -4.92 -10.57 0.70
C ASN A 179 -5.13 -9.53 1.81
N ASN A 180 -4.09 -9.11 2.53
CA ASN A 180 -4.17 -7.97 3.43
C ASN A 180 -3.69 -6.71 2.71
N THR A 181 -4.41 -5.62 2.87
CA THR A 181 -3.86 -4.30 2.56
C THR A 181 -2.85 -3.93 3.65
N ILE A 182 -1.61 -3.70 3.27
CA ILE A 182 -0.54 -3.30 4.18
C ILE A 182 0.10 -1.99 3.72
N GLY A 183 0.57 -1.22 4.70
CA GLY A 183 1.41 -0.06 4.48
C GLY A 183 2.82 -0.33 5.01
N ILE A 184 3.86 0.11 4.29
CA ILE A 184 5.26 0.02 4.73
C ILE A 184 5.84 1.43 4.80
N ILE A 185 6.45 1.78 5.93
CA ILE A 185 7.14 3.05 6.15
C ILE A 185 8.51 2.71 6.76
N GLY A 186 9.59 2.95 6.01
CA GLY A 186 10.94 2.58 6.43
C GLY A 186 11.09 1.07 6.63
N ASP A 187 11.40 0.65 7.86
CA ASP A 187 11.55 -0.75 8.27
C ASP A 187 10.33 -1.31 9.02
N THR A 188 9.21 -0.60 8.98
CA THR A 188 7.97 -0.96 9.69
C THR A 188 6.84 -1.20 8.70
N TYR A 189 6.09 -2.30 8.89
CA TYR A 189 4.86 -2.56 8.15
C TYR A 189 3.65 -2.50 9.07
N TYR A 190 2.52 -2.08 8.52
CA TYR A 190 1.24 -1.92 9.21
C TYR A 190 0.18 -2.67 8.43
N VAL A 191 -0.70 -3.39 9.13
CA VAL A 191 -1.87 -4.02 8.50
C VAL A 191 -3.01 -3.02 8.56
N LEU A 192 -3.54 -2.61 7.40
CA LEU A 192 -4.47 -1.48 7.28
C LEU A 192 -5.91 -1.90 7.18
N ASP A 193 -6.16 -2.93 6.39
CA ASP A 193 -7.49 -3.53 6.27
C ASP A 193 -7.44 -4.95 6.83
N ILE A 194 -8.21 -5.18 7.88
CA ILE A 194 -8.35 -6.50 8.49
C ILE A 194 -9.80 -6.93 8.28
N ASP A 195 -10.07 -7.60 7.16
CA ASP A 195 -11.22 -8.49 7.11
C ASP A 195 -10.93 -9.68 8.06
N HIS A 196 -11.42 -9.56 9.28
CA HIS A 196 -11.25 -10.55 10.34
C HIS A 196 -11.78 -11.95 9.96
N MET A 197 -12.60 -12.07 8.91
CA MET A 197 -13.14 -13.37 8.47
C MET A 197 -12.21 -14.15 7.54
N TYR A 198 -11.30 -13.47 6.82
CA TYR A 198 -10.45 -14.11 5.79
C TYR A 198 -8.95 -13.92 6.04
N HIS A 199 -8.57 -13.43 7.22
CA HIS A 199 -7.19 -13.07 7.55
C HIS A 199 -6.21 -14.24 7.32
N LYS A 200 -5.29 -14.04 6.37
CA LYS A 200 -4.06 -14.82 6.25
C LYS A 200 -2.94 -14.01 6.88
N GLU A 201 -2.03 -14.68 7.58
CA GLU A 201 -0.86 -14.02 8.17
C GLU A 201 -0.01 -13.35 7.07
N VAL A 202 0.48 -12.14 7.33
CA VAL A 202 1.38 -11.42 6.41
C VAL A 202 2.67 -12.21 6.25
N ALA A 203 3.01 -12.59 5.02
CA ALA A 203 4.26 -13.27 4.69
C ALA A 203 5.38 -12.23 4.51
N VAL A 204 5.85 -11.67 5.63
CA VAL A 204 6.85 -10.59 5.66
C VAL A 204 8.12 -10.96 4.88
N ASN A 205 8.53 -12.22 4.95
CA ASN A 205 9.71 -12.74 4.26
C ASN A 205 9.55 -12.85 2.72
N LYS A 206 8.34 -12.62 2.19
CA LYS A 206 8.05 -12.58 0.75
C LYS A 206 7.85 -11.17 0.21
N ILE A 207 7.92 -10.15 1.06
CA ILE A 207 7.78 -8.76 0.61
C ILE A 207 9.04 -8.41 -0.21
N PRO A 208 8.89 -8.03 -1.49
CA PRO A 208 10.04 -7.70 -2.32
C PRO A 208 10.71 -6.42 -1.81
N ALA A 209 12.01 -6.27 -2.09
CA ALA A 209 12.65 -4.98 -1.95
C ALA A 209 12.06 -4.04 -3.01
N ILE A 210 11.37 -3.00 -2.57
CA ILE A 210 10.69 -2.07 -3.46
C ILE A 210 11.68 -0.95 -3.76
N GLU A 211 12.29 -1.00 -4.95
CA GLU A 211 13.03 0.13 -5.49
C GLU A 211 12.04 1.09 -6.15
N PHE A 212 11.89 2.29 -5.60
CA PHE A 212 10.99 3.30 -6.14
C PHE A 212 11.74 4.60 -6.37
N SER A 213 11.40 5.27 -7.47
CA SER A 213 11.98 6.56 -7.84
C SER A 213 11.04 7.74 -7.60
N THR A 214 9.75 7.49 -7.36
CA THR A 214 8.73 8.54 -7.36
C THR A 214 8.04 8.58 -6.01
N CYS A 215 8.35 9.63 -5.25
CA CYS A 215 7.63 10.03 -4.06
C CYS A 215 6.72 11.20 -4.42
N VAL A 216 5.44 11.13 -4.05
CA VAL A 216 4.46 12.20 -4.28
C VAL A 216 3.78 12.57 -2.97
N ASN A 217 3.31 13.81 -2.87
CA ASN A 217 2.39 14.21 -1.82
C ASN A 217 0.96 13.91 -2.27
N ALA A 218 0.36 12.85 -1.73
CA ALA A 218 -0.98 12.41 -2.09
C ALA A 218 -2.07 13.43 -1.74
N MET A 219 -1.78 14.40 -0.87
CA MET A 219 -2.73 15.48 -0.51
C MET A 219 -2.76 16.62 -1.55
N GLU A 220 -1.84 16.65 -2.51
CA GLU A 220 -1.87 17.65 -3.58
C GLU A 220 -3.05 17.40 -4.52
N VAL A 221 -3.65 18.49 -5.00
CA VAL A 221 -4.86 18.43 -5.84
C VAL A 221 -4.52 17.82 -7.20
N LEU A 222 -5.19 16.72 -7.55
CA LEU A 222 -5.26 16.19 -8.91
C LEU A 222 -6.49 16.74 -9.65
N CYS A 223 -7.64 16.78 -8.99
CA CYS A 223 -8.89 17.30 -9.54
C CYS A 223 -9.75 17.93 -8.44
N ALA A 224 -10.24 19.15 -8.68
CA ALA A 224 -11.20 19.83 -7.80
C ALA A 224 -12.50 20.21 -8.52
N GLU A 225 -12.67 19.76 -9.77
CA GLU A 225 -13.90 19.99 -10.52
C GLU A 225 -15.02 19.09 -10.00
N ARG A 226 -16.22 19.66 -9.83
CA ARG A 226 -17.39 18.99 -9.24
C ARG A 226 -18.65 19.31 -10.03
N ILE A 227 -19.43 18.28 -10.35
CA ILE A 227 -20.78 18.36 -10.95
C ILE A 227 -21.73 17.31 -10.35
N ALA A 228 -21.29 16.59 -9.31
CA ALA A 228 -22.08 15.56 -8.63
C ALA A 228 -23.29 16.18 -7.93
N ASN A 229 -24.44 15.51 -8.03
CA ASN A 229 -25.65 15.87 -7.31
C ASN A 229 -26.08 14.68 -6.45
N VAL A 230 -26.10 14.87 -5.13
CA VAL A 230 -26.40 13.79 -4.18
C VAL A 230 -27.85 13.28 -4.29
N ASP A 231 -28.76 14.11 -4.81
CA ASP A 231 -30.19 13.77 -4.95
C ASP A 231 -30.52 12.97 -6.23
N ASP A 232 -29.60 12.90 -7.20
CA ASP A 232 -29.88 12.37 -8.55
C ASP A 232 -29.46 10.90 -8.77
N TRP A 233 -28.92 10.19 -7.77
CA TRP A 233 -28.34 8.86 -8.01
C TRP A 233 -29.19 7.65 -7.59
N VAL A 234 -29.30 6.73 -8.54
CA VAL A 234 -29.76 5.34 -8.40
C VAL A 234 -28.54 4.48 -8.10
N ILE A 235 -28.63 3.65 -7.05
CA ILE A 235 -27.62 2.65 -6.64
C ILE A 235 -27.07 1.93 -7.88
N ILE A 236 -25.78 2.12 -8.17
CA ILE A 236 -25.06 1.24 -9.10
C ILE A 236 -24.82 -0.07 -8.33
N PRO A 237 -25.45 -1.19 -8.73
CA PRO A 237 -25.32 -2.47 -8.02
C PRO A 237 -23.93 -3.08 -8.13
#